data_AF-A0A7Y3HXE9-F1
#
_entry.id   AF-A0A7Y3HXE9-F1
#
_cell.length_a   1.000
_cell.length_b   1.000
_cell.length_c   1.000
_cell.angle_alpha   90.00
_cell.angle_beta   90.00
_cell.angle_gamma   90.00
#
_symmetry.space_group_name_H-M   'P 1'
#
loop_
_entity.id
_entity.type
_entity.pdbx_description
1 polymer ?
#
loop_
_entity_poly.entity_id
_entity_poly.type
_entity_poly.pdbx_seq_one_letter_code
_entity_poly.pdbx_strand_id
1 'polypeptide(L)'
;SVLHSSSFVVKKDVFSKVGRYNTSLKTGEDTDLYVRIGLHFNVAFSSRICAQHRLLKDSLSRSGVDLSSKASFQEYEIQEVGNPALKKFLDLNRFSICVAAKLYGDKSTFQENFRKIDRSNLNGKQRFLIGLSRPALKAMIKLKSFLSSFGIRSSSFK
;
A
#
# COMPACT_ATOMS: atom_id res chain seq x y z
N SER A 1 -4.11 -3.47 6.46
CA SER A 1 -4.01 -4.53 5.43
C SER A 1 -4.70 -5.77 5.98
N VAL A 2 -5.33 -6.59 5.12
CA VAL A 2 -5.84 -7.92 5.53
C VAL A 2 -4.70 -8.94 5.57
N LEU A 3 -3.71 -8.78 4.69
CA LEU A 3 -2.45 -9.52 4.70
C LEU A 3 -1.51 -8.87 5.74
N HIS A 4 -1.16 -9.62 6.78
CA HIS A 4 -0.32 -9.17 7.90
C HIS A 4 0.53 -10.35 8.40
N SER A 5 1.69 -10.07 8.99
CA SER A 5 2.58 -11.11 9.53
C SER A 5 1.90 -12.03 10.54
N SER A 6 0.92 -11.51 11.30
CA SER A 6 0.12 -12.30 12.26
C SER A 6 -0.95 -13.19 11.63
N SER A 7 -1.28 -13.02 10.35
CA SER A 7 -2.32 -13.79 9.65
C SER A 7 -1.79 -14.55 8.43
N PHE A 8 -0.47 -14.55 8.23
CA PHE A 8 0.21 -15.15 7.09
C PHE A 8 0.91 -16.44 7.49
N VAL A 9 0.70 -17.51 6.72
CA VAL A 9 1.30 -18.82 6.96
C VAL A 9 1.88 -19.36 5.66
N VAL A 10 3.12 -19.82 5.70
CA VAL A 10 3.81 -20.47 4.58
C VAL A 10 4.63 -21.66 5.04
N LYS A 11 4.87 -22.60 4.13
CA LYS A 11 5.89 -23.64 4.34
C LYS A 11 7.27 -23.01 4.38
N LYS A 12 8.18 -23.57 5.19
CA LYS A 12 9.55 -23.08 5.34
C LYS A 12 10.28 -22.99 3.99
N ASP A 13 10.06 -23.94 3.10
CA ASP A 13 10.73 -24.02 1.78
C ASP A 13 10.39 -22.85 0.85
N VAL A 14 9.30 -22.11 1.12
CA VAL A 14 8.99 -20.88 0.38
C VAL A 14 10.15 -19.90 0.48
N PHE A 15 10.77 -19.75 1.67
CA PHE A 15 11.92 -18.87 1.86
C PHE A 15 13.17 -19.34 1.14
N SER A 16 13.31 -20.64 0.88
CA SER A 16 14.40 -21.17 0.05
C SER A 16 14.23 -20.76 -1.42
N LYS A 17 12.99 -20.59 -1.89
CA LYS A 17 12.68 -20.18 -3.27
C LYS A 17 12.74 -18.67 -3.46
N VAL A 18 12.13 -17.90 -2.57
CA VAL A 18 11.96 -16.45 -2.76
C VAL A 18 12.97 -15.62 -1.99
N GLY A 19 13.71 -16.21 -1.05
CA GLY A 19 14.56 -15.51 -0.10
C GLY A 19 13.82 -15.03 1.15
N ARG A 20 14.57 -14.46 2.10
CA ARG A 20 14.03 -13.90 3.35
C ARG A 20 13.67 -12.42 3.17
N TYR A 21 13.38 -11.72 4.27
CA TYR A 21 13.19 -10.27 4.26
C TYR A 21 14.44 -9.55 3.74
N ASN A 22 14.23 -8.50 2.94
CA ASN A 22 15.31 -7.64 2.48
C ASN A 22 15.69 -6.63 3.57
N THR A 23 16.82 -6.85 4.21
CA THR A 23 17.30 -6.03 5.35
C THR A 23 17.77 -4.64 4.96
N SER A 24 17.88 -4.32 3.67
CA SER A 24 18.19 -2.96 3.21
C SER A 24 16.97 -2.03 3.20
N LEU A 25 15.75 -2.60 3.22
CA LEU A 25 14.51 -1.84 3.25
C LEU A 25 14.24 -1.34 4.67
N LYS A 26 14.12 -0.03 4.84
CA LYS A 26 13.71 0.58 6.13
C LYS A 26 12.21 0.41 6.40
N THR A 27 11.39 0.40 5.36
CA THR A 27 9.95 0.15 5.45
C THR A 27 9.47 -0.61 4.22
N GLY A 28 8.40 -1.38 4.36
CA GLY A 28 7.80 -2.14 3.25
C GLY A 28 8.36 -3.55 3.08
N GLU A 29 9.13 -4.05 4.05
CA GLU A 29 9.71 -5.40 4.06
C GLU A 29 8.65 -6.49 3.86
N ASP A 30 7.51 -6.37 4.54
CA ASP A 30 6.36 -7.26 4.37
C ASP A 30 5.82 -7.23 2.94
N THR A 31 5.59 -6.03 2.39
CA THR A 31 5.07 -5.87 1.02
C THR A 31 6.02 -6.50 0.00
N ASP A 32 7.32 -6.25 0.13
CA ASP A 32 8.36 -6.83 -0.72
C ASP A 32 8.32 -8.37 -0.70
N LEU A 33 8.35 -8.96 0.51
CA LEU A 33 8.28 -10.40 0.67
C LEU A 33 7.01 -10.98 0.06
N TYR A 34 5.85 -10.36 0.29
CA TYR A 34 4.58 -10.85 -0.23
C TYR A 34 4.46 -10.74 -1.75
N VAL A 35 5.05 -9.71 -2.38
CA VAL A 35 5.14 -9.64 -3.85
C VAL A 35 5.97 -10.81 -4.39
N ARG A 36 7.16 -11.05 -3.81
CA ARG A 36 8.01 -12.18 -4.23
C ARG A 36 7.31 -13.53 -4.07
N ILE A 37 6.58 -13.73 -2.97
CA ILE A 37 5.81 -14.96 -2.76
C ILE A 37 4.68 -15.08 -3.78
N GLY A 38 3.90 -14.02 -4.01
CA GLY A 38 2.80 -14.02 -4.97
C GLY A 38 3.22 -14.19 -6.43
N LEU A 39 4.48 -13.89 -6.76
CA LEU A 39 5.06 -14.14 -8.09
C LEU A 39 5.42 -15.61 -8.35
N HIS A 40 5.66 -16.38 -7.30
CA HIS A 40 6.13 -17.77 -7.41
C HIS A 40 5.12 -18.81 -6.93
N PHE A 41 4.13 -18.41 -6.14
CA PHE A 41 3.20 -19.33 -5.49
C PHE A 41 1.76 -18.83 -5.54
N ASN A 42 0.83 -19.76 -5.70
CA ASN A 42 -0.59 -19.50 -5.50
C ASN A 42 -0.88 -19.23 -4.03
N VAL A 43 -1.66 -18.20 -3.75
CA VAL A 43 -2.06 -17.81 -2.40
C VAL A 43 -3.53 -18.16 -2.19
N ALA A 44 -3.83 -18.90 -1.12
CA ALA A 44 -5.19 -19.18 -0.69
C ALA A 44 -5.61 -18.22 0.43
N PHE A 45 -6.85 -17.73 0.39
CA PHE A 45 -7.42 -16.88 1.42
C PHE A 45 -8.43 -17.66 2.26
N SER A 46 -8.30 -17.57 3.59
CA SER A 46 -9.31 -18.06 4.53
C SER A 46 -10.08 -16.89 5.13
N SER A 47 -11.41 -16.95 5.05
CA SER A 47 -12.30 -15.96 5.66
C SER A 47 -12.45 -16.13 7.18
N ARG A 48 -11.86 -17.18 7.75
CA ARG A 48 -11.90 -17.43 9.20
C ARG A 48 -11.04 -16.41 9.94
N ILE A 49 -11.60 -15.85 11.01
CA ILE A 49 -10.86 -14.96 11.90
C ILE A 49 -9.87 -15.79 12.71
N CYS A 50 -8.58 -15.64 12.41
CA CYS A 50 -7.48 -16.35 13.09
C CYS A 50 -6.48 -15.43 13.78
N ALA A 51 -6.60 -14.11 13.62
CA ALA A 51 -5.71 -13.12 14.22
C ALA A 51 -6.47 -11.87 14.62
N GLN A 52 -6.05 -11.23 15.71
CA GLN A 52 -6.56 -9.94 16.16
C GLN A 52 -5.39 -8.95 16.28
N HIS A 53 -5.49 -7.83 15.59
CA HIS A 53 -4.51 -6.75 15.68
C HIS A 53 -5.06 -5.63 16.58
N ARG A 54 -4.42 -5.39 17.72
CA ARG A 54 -4.82 -4.35 18.67
C ARG A 54 -4.09 -3.05 18.35
N LEU A 55 -4.84 -2.02 17.98
CA LEU A 55 -4.32 -0.67 17.77
C LEU A 55 -4.30 0.07 19.11
N LEU A 56 -3.09 0.35 19.61
CA LEU A 56 -2.88 1.16 20.82
C LEU A 56 -2.60 2.61 20.43
N LYS A 57 -2.91 3.56 21.34
CA LYS A 57 -2.77 4.99 21.03
C LYS A 57 -1.31 5.39 20.73
N ASP A 58 -0.36 4.76 21.40
CA ASP A 58 1.07 5.08 21.32
C ASP A 58 1.85 4.07 20.48
N SER A 59 1.20 3.38 19.53
CA SER A 59 1.90 2.43 18.66
C SER A 59 2.81 3.15 17.67
N LEU A 60 4.00 2.59 17.44
CA LEU A 60 4.96 3.07 16.44
C LEU A 60 4.35 3.19 15.04
N SER A 61 3.35 2.35 14.71
CA SER A 61 2.60 2.43 13.46
C SER A 61 1.79 3.73 13.25
N ARG A 62 1.71 4.61 14.27
CA ARG A 62 1.06 5.92 14.20
C ARG A 62 2.03 7.09 14.07
N SER A 63 3.35 6.86 14.10
CA SER A 63 4.33 7.90 13.83
C SER A 63 4.24 8.40 12.39
N GLY A 64 4.75 9.60 12.11
CA GLY A 64 4.76 10.17 10.76
C GLY A 64 5.34 9.22 9.72
N VAL A 65 4.73 9.21 8.53
CA VAL A 65 5.20 8.37 7.41
C VAL A 65 6.39 9.07 6.78
N ASP A 66 7.60 8.54 7.00
CA ASP A 66 8.77 8.96 6.24
C ASP A 66 8.67 8.40 4.81
N LEU A 67 8.34 9.28 3.87
CA LEU A 67 8.22 8.93 2.46
C LEU A 67 9.55 8.50 1.83
N SER A 68 10.67 9.01 2.32
CA SER A 68 12.01 8.67 1.81
C SER A 68 12.40 7.23 2.16
N SER A 69 11.80 6.68 3.22
CA SER A 69 12.02 5.31 3.68
C SER A 69 11.11 4.26 3.01
N LYS A 70 10.13 4.68 2.19
CA LYS A 70 9.21 3.76 1.54
C LYS A 70 9.93 2.94 0.48
N ALA A 71 9.74 1.61 0.53
CA ALA A 71 10.21 0.70 -0.51
C ALA A 71 9.82 1.21 -1.91
N SER A 72 10.84 1.30 -2.78
CA SER A 72 10.65 1.54 -4.20
C SER A 72 10.17 0.25 -4.87
N PHE A 73 9.21 0.36 -5.78
CA PHE A 73 8.73 -0.78 -6.57
C PHE A 73 9.50 -0.97 -7.88
N GLN A 74 10.62 -0.27 -8.05
CA GLN A 74 11.41 -0.29 -9.28
C GLN A 74 11.89 -1.71 -9.65
N GLU A 75 12.23 -2.54 -8.66
CA GLU A 75 12.67 -3.93 -8.87
C GLU A 75 11.62 -4.84 -9.52
N TYR A 76 10.36 -4.42 -9.53
CA TYR A 76 9.22 -5.16 -10.07
C TYR A 76 8.72 -4.60 -11.41
N GLU A 77 9.34 -3.52 -11.93
CA GLU A 77 8.88 -2.84 -13.15
C GLU A 77 9.01 -3.70 -14.40
N ILE A 78 9.98 -4.61 -14.45
CA ILE A 78 10.16 -5.54 -15.57
C ILE A 78 9.05 -6.61 -15.54
N GLN A 79 8.77 -7.13 -14.35
CA GLN A 79 7.80 -8.19 -14.12
C GLN A 79 6.36 -7.72 -14.32
N GLU A 80 6.06 -6.43 -14.10
CA GLU A 80 4.70 -5.90 -14.28
C GLU A 80 4.29 -5.76 -15.75
N VAL A 81 5.23 -5.69 -16.70
CA VAL A 81 4.92 -5.55 -18.15
C VAL A 81 4.09 -6.74 -18.65
N GLY A 82 4.44 -7.96 -18.25
CA GLY A 82 3.73 -9.18 -18.61
C GLY A 82 2.66 -9.63 -17.61
N ASN A 83 2.46 -8.89 -16.52
CA ASN A 83 1.60 -9.30 -15.42
C ASN A 83 0.63 -8.18 -14.99
N PRO A 84 -0.56 -8.10 -15.62
CA PRO A 84 -1.56 -7.08 -15.32
C PRO A 84 -2.01 -7.07 -13.85
N ALA A 85 -2.03 -8.24 -13.20
CA ALA A 85 -2.40 -8.34 -11.79
C ALA A 85 -1.33 -7.71 -10.88
N LEU A 86 -0.04 -8.00 -11.14
CA LEU A 86 1.07 -7.33 -10.46
C LEU A 86 1.04 -5.83 -10.74
N LYS A 87 0.84 -5.42 -11.99
CA LYS A 87 0.75 -4.00 -12.38
C LYS A 87 -0.32 -3.27 -11.58
N LYS A 88 -1.52 -3.83 -11.50
CA LYS A 88 -2.62 -3.30 -10.70
C LYS A 88 -2.26 -3.19 -9.23
N PHE A 89 -1.64 -4.23 -8.66
CA PHE A 89 -1.19 -4.21 -7.27
C PHE A 89 -0.17 -3.08 -7.01
N LEU A 90 0.84 -2.94 -7.86
CA LEU A 90 1.87 -1.92 -7.74
C LEU A 90 1.29 -0.51 -7.94
N ASP A 91 0.35 -0.32 -8.87
CA ASP A 91 -0.32 0.95 -9.11
C ASP A 91 -1.17 1.41 -7.91
N LEU A 92 -1.82 0.49 -7.20
CA LEU A 92 -2.53 0.80 -5.95
C LEU A 92 -1.57 1.24 -4.83
N ASN A 93 -0.37 0.65 -4.78
CA ASN A 93 0.66 1.07 -3.85
C ASN A 93 1.27 2.43 -4.24
N ARG A 94 1.58 2.65 -5.52
CA ARG A 94 2.03 3.95 -6.08
C ARG A 94 1.00 5.04 -5.81
N PHE A 95 -0.30 4.76 -5.97
CA PHE A 95 -1.38 5.67 -5.60
C PHE A 95 -1.29 6.09 -4.12
N SER A 96 -1.03 5.14 -3.22
CA SER A 96 -0.87 5.41 -1.79
C SER A 96 0.35 6.28 -1.49
N ILE A 97 1.44 6.10 -2.24
CA ILE A 97 2.63 6.97 -2.19
C ILE A 97 2.27 8.38 -2.69
N CYS A 98 1.60 8.51 -3.83
CA CYS A 98 1.17 9.79 -4.40
C CYS A 98 0.30 10.61 -3.42
N VAL A 99 -0.66 9.97 -2.76
CA VAL A 99 -1.51 10.63 -1.75
C VAL A 99 -0.66 11.15 -0.58
N ALA A 100 0.25 10.34 -0.06
CA ALA A 100 1.14 10.76 1.01
C ALA A 100 2.06 11.91 0.55
N ALA A 101 2.72 11.78 -0.61
CA ALA A 101 3.56 12.81 -1.21
C ALA A 101 2.85 14.16 -1.33
N LYS A 102 1.59 14.17 -1.80
CA LYS A 102 0.75 15.38 -1.83
C LYS A 102 0.51 15.99 -0.46
N LEU A 103 0.27 15.17 0.57
CA LEU A 103 0.01 15.66 1.93
C LEU A 103 1.25 16.33 2.55
N TYR A 104 2.42 15.73 2.34
CA TYR A 104 3.70 16.27 2.80
C TYR A 104 4.23 17.41 1.92
N GLY A 105 3.76 17.51 0.67
CA GLY A 105 4.19 18.55 -0.28
C GLY A 105 5.37 18.14 -1.14
N ASP A 106 5.72 16.85 -1.16
CA ASP A 106 6.77 16.27 -1.98
C ASP A 106 6.30 16.11 -3.43
N LYS A 107 6.66 17.09 -4.28
CA LYS A 107 6.27 17.11 -5.69
C LYS A 107 7.06 16.08 -6.51
N SER A 108 8.33 15.86 -6.19
CA SER A 108 9.23 14.92 -6.87
C SER A 108 8.68 13.50 -6.79
N THR A 109 8.48 12.99 -5.57
CA THR A 109 7.98 11.63 -5.35
C THR A 109 6.58 11.44 -5.91
N PHE A 110 5.73 12.49 -5.85
CA PHE A 110 4.43 12.46 -6.51
C PHE A 110 4.56 12.25 -8.01
N GLN A 111 5.38 13.06 -8.70
CA GLN A 111 5.50 12.99 -10.16
C GLN A 111 6.12 11.67 -10.62
N GLU A 112 7.16 11.18 -9.92
CA GLU A 112 7.81 9.91 -10.24
C GLU A 112 6.80 8.74 -10.19
N ASN A 113 6.02 8.65 -9.11
CA ASN A 113 5.07 7.56 -8.94
C ASN A 113 3.83 7.75 -9.84
N PHE A 114 3.36 8.98 -10.01
CA PHE A 114 2.15 9.28 -10.77
C PHE A 114 2.29 8.92 -12.25
N ARG A 115 3.46 9.17 -12.85
CA ARG A 115 3.74 8.85 -14.26
C ARG A 115 3.71 7.34 -14.54
N LYS A 116 4.00 6.53 -13.52
CA LYS A 116 4.04 5.07 -13.63
C LYS A 116 2.68 4.41 -13.43
N ILE A 117 1.67 5.13 -12.94
CA ILE A 117 0.34 4.57 -12.69
C ILE A 117 -0.45 4.46 -13.99
N ASP A 118 -0.96 3.26 -14.29
CA ASP A 118 -2.07 3.14 -15.24
C ASP A 118 -3.38 3.55 -14.53
N ARG A 119 -4.03 4.60 -15.05
CA ARG A 119 -5.28 5.13 -14.49
C ARG A 119 -6.44 4.15 -14.59
N SER A 120 -6.39 3.18 -15.51
CA SER A 120 -7.41 2.14 -15.66
C SER A 120 -7.46 1.22 -14.43
N ASN A 121 -6.32 1.06 -13.74
CA ASN A 121 -6.20 0.26 -12.52
C ASN A 121 -6.80 0.95 -11.28
N LEU A 122 -7.09 2.26 -11.36
CA LEU A 122 -7.65 3.03 -10.26
C LEU A 122 -9.18 3.11 -10.32
N ASN A 123 -9.81 2.89 -9.17
CA ASN A 123 -11.24 3.11 -9.02
C ASN A 123 -11.60 4.61 -9.11
N GLY A 124 -12.88 4.93 -9.31
CA GLY A 124 -13.32 6.32 -9.49
C GLY A 124 -12.98 7.24 -8.31
N LYS A 125 -13.06 6.72 -7.07
CA LYS A 125 -12.69 7.50 -5.87
C LYS A 125 -11.19 7.80 -5.83
N GLN A 126 -10.35 6.83 -6.21
CA GLN A 126 -8.90 7.01 -6.28
C GLN A 126 -8.52 8.02 -7.36
N ARG A 127 -9.14 7.94 -8.55
CA ARG A 127 -8.94 8.92 -9.64
C ARG A 127 -9.36 10.33 -9.22
N PHE A 128 -10.48 10.47 -8.52
CA PHE A 128 -10.89 11.76 -7.95
C PHE A 128 -9.87 12.29 -6.93
N LEU A 129 -9.48 11.47 -5.96
CA LEU A 129 -8.56 11.87 -4.88
C LEU A 129 -7.17 12.26 -5.39
N ILE A 130 -6.63 11.53 -6.36
CA ILE A 130 -5.31 11.85 -6.92
C ILE A 130 -5.33 13.12 -7.77
N GLY A 131 -6.49 13.61 -8.20
CA GLY A 131 -6.64 14.89 -8.89
C GLY A 131 -6.64 16.10 -7.96
N LEU A 132 -6.97 15.93 -6.67
CA LEU A 132 -7.13 17.05 -5.74
C LEU A 132 -5.82 17.79 -5.45
N SER A 133 -5.90 19.10 -5.27
CA SER A 133 -4.81 19.91 -4.73
C SER A 133 -4.53 19.55 -3.26
N ARG A 134 -3.34 19.88 -2.74
CA ARG A 134 -2.98 19.61 -1.34
C ARG A 134 -3.99 20.19 -0.34
N PRO A 135 -4.45 21.45 -0.45
CA PRO A 135 -5.46 22.00 0.45
C PRO A 135 -6.78 21.23 0.38
N ALA A 136 -7.27 20.92 -0.82
CA ALA A 136 -8.50 20.17 -1.02
C ALA A 136 -8.40 18.74 -0.44
N LEU A 137 -7.27 18.06 -0.64
CA LEU A 137 -7.03 16.74 -0.09
C LEU A 137 -7.00 16.76 1.45
N LYS A 138 -6.38 17.78 2.07
CA LYS A 138 -6.43 17.97 3.54
C LYS A 138 -7.86 18.23 4.03
N ALA A 139 -8.63 19.05 3.32
CA ALA A 139 -10.03 19.31 3.64
C ALA A 139 -10.88 18.03 3.58
N MET A 140 -10.68 17.20 2.53
CA MET A 140 -11.34 15.90 2.40
C MET A 140 -11.02 14.93 3.55
N ILE A 141 -9.77 14.91 4.03
CA ILE A 141 -9.39 14.08 5.18
C ILE A 141 -10.07 14.58 6.46
N LYS A 142 -10.14 15.90 6.67
CA LYS A 142 -10.87 16.48 7.81
C LYS A 142 -12.36 16.16 7.74
N LEU A 143 -12.98 16.34 6.58
CA LEU A 143 -14.38 16.00 6.35
C LEU A 143 -14.64 14.52 6.62
N LYS A 144 -13.76 13.63 6.15
CA LYS A 144 -13.86 12.19 6.44
C LYS A 144 -13.79 11.91 7.94
N SER A 145 -12.87 12.55 8.65
CA SER A 145 -12.74 12.42 10.11
C SER A 145 -13.99 12.88 10.84
N PHE A 146 -14.56 14.01 10.40
CA PHE A 146 -15.81 14.55 10.92
C PHE A 146 -16.99 13.61 10.66
N LEU A 147 -17.20 13.15 9.42
CA LEU A 147 -18.26 12.18 9.12
C LEU A 147 -18.11 10.87 9.91
N SER A 148 -16.87 10.43 10.14
CA SER A 148 -16.60 9.24 10.96
C SER A 148 -16.96 9.43 12.44
N SER A 149 -16.90 10.64 13.00
CA SER A 149 -17.36 10.90 14.37
C SER A 149 -18.88 10.86 14.50
N PHE A 150 -19.61 11.02 13.38
CA PHE A 150 -21.07 10.82 13.30
C PHE A 150 -21.46 9.39 12.88
N GLY A 151 -20.52 8.43 12.85
CA GLY A 151 -20.79 7.02 12.54
C GLY A 151 -20.77 6.65 11.05
N ILE A 152 -20.54 7.61 10.14
CA ILE A 152 -20.47 7.34 8.69
C ILE A 152 -19.03 6.98 8.29
N ARG A 153 -18.79 5.70 7.95
CA ARG A 153 -17.46 5.22 7.52
C ARG A 153 -17.37 5.08 6.00
N SER A 154 -16.53 5.89 5.36
CA SER A 154 -16.23 5.79 3.92
C SER A 154 -14.76 5.41 3.69
N SER A 155 -14.51 4.38 2.87
CA SER A 155 -13.15 3.98 2.44
C SER A 155 -12.95 4.22 0.94
N SER A 156 -11.72 4.63 0.58
CA SER A 156 -11.24 4.76 -0.81
C SER A 156 -10.60 3.48 -1.35
N PHE A 157 -10.25 2.56 -0.45
CA PHE A 157 -9.84 1.21 -0.75
C PHE A 157 -11.10 0.32 -0.67
N LYS A 158 -11.47 -0.26 -1.81
CA LYS A 158 -12.50 -1.30 -1.96
C LYS A 158 -11.80 -2.54 -2.47
#